data_AF-A0A5C7I487-F1
#
_entry.id   AF-A0A5C7I487-F1
#
_cell.length_a   1.000
_cell.length_b   1.000
_cell.length_c   1.000
_cell.angle_alpha   90.00
_cell.angle_beta   90.00
_cell.angle_gamma   90.00
#
_symmetry.space_group_name_H-M   'P 1'
#
loop_
_entity.id
_entity.type
_entity.pdbx_description
1 polymer ?
#
loop_
_entity_poly.entity_id
_entity_poly.type
_entity_poly.pdbx_seq_one_letter_code
_entity_poly.pdbx_strand_id
1 'polypeptide(L)'
;MDSTDSELALDLSPMMRIYKDGLFEAKIIAVSVDYRLAPENPVPAAYEDSWTTLKWVASHFNGKGSEDWLNRHADFQRVFLSGDSAGANIANRMAIKHGHEEKLEVFVSEKDLFRERGWYYAAKLRESGWSGDLEVTDFNGEDHDFHLIKPTCEKTVAMLKSISFINLEQEKDDYGMEI
;
A
#
# COMPACT_ATOMS: atom_id res chain seq x y z
N MET A 1 -8.79 24.68 -12.46
CA MET A 1 -7.61 23.80 -12.47
C MET A 1 -6.45 24.67 -12.06
N ASP A 2 -6.13 24.63 -10.76
CA ASP A 2 -4.99 25.36 -10.20
C ASP A 2 -3.71 24.54 -10.48
N SER A 3 -2.62 25.22 -10.85
CA SER A 3 -1.40 24.61 -11.40
C SER A 3 -0.47 24.02 -10.33
N THR A 4 -0.98 23.76 -9.13
CA THR A 4 -0.23 23.30 -7.96
C THR A 4 -0.43 21.81 -7.67
N ASP A 5 -1.51 21.20 -8.17
CA ASP A 5 -1.78 19.77 -7.96
C ASP A 5 -0.83 18.84 -8.73
N SER A 6 -0.15 19.34 -9.77
CA SER A 6 0.81 18.55 -10.56
C SER A 6 2.18 18.37 -9.90
N GLU A 7 2.50 19.13 -8.85
CA GLU A 7 3.79 19.05 -8.14
C GLU A 7 3.80 18.03 -6.98
N LEU A 8 2.65 17.50 -6.57
CA LEU A 8 2.55 16.51 -5.48
C LEU A 8 3.12 15.12 -5.82
N ALA A 9 3.63 14.92 -7.05
CA ALA A 9 4.21 13.66 -7.53
C ALA A 9 5.74 13.62 -7.53
N LEU A 10 6.43 14.53 -6.82
CA LEU A 10 7.83 14.86 -7.11
C LEU A 10 8.94 14.01 -6.45
N ASP A 11 8.62 12.94 -5.71
CA ASP A 11 9.68 12.01 -5.27
C ASP A 11 9.24 10.54 -5.23
N LEU A 12 8.63 10.10 -6.34
CA LEU A 12 8.33 8.69 -6.54
C LEU A 12 9.60 7.95 -6.98
N SER A 13 9.93 6.87 -6.28
CA SER A 13 10.95 5.91 -6.73
C SER A 13 10.67 5.50 -8.19
N PRO A 14 11.68 5.10 -8.97
CA PRO A 14 11.48 4.68 -10.37
C PRO A 14 10.37 3.62 -10.53
N MET A 15 10.20 2.76 -9.53
CA MET A 15 9.14 1.76 -9.47
C MET A 15 7.77 2.38 -9.18
N MET A 16 7.68 3.34 -8.26
CA MET A 16 6.41 3.97 -7.90
C MET A 16 5.85 4.88 -9.01
N ARG A 17 6.71 5.33 -9.95
CA ARG A 17 6.26 6.03 -11.17
C ARG A 17 5.31 5.21 -12.02
N ILE A 18 5.44 3.89 -11.98
CA ILE A 18 4.59 2.95 -12.73
C ILE A 18 3.14 3.00 -12.23
N TYR A 19 2.95 3.31 -10.94
CA TYR A 19 1.63 3.40 -10.32
C TYR A 19 1.04 4.79 -10.33
N LYS A 20 1.79 5.81 -10.77
CA LYS A 20 1.41 7.22 -10.66
C LYS A 20 -0.03 7.48 -11.11
N ASP A 21 -0.41 6.98 -12.27
CA ASP A 21 -1.74 7.25 -12.83
C ASP A 21 -2.85 6.59 -11.99
N GLY A 22 -2.65 5.34 -11.55
CA GLY A 22 -3.59 4.66 -10.66
C GLY A 22 -3.71 5.33 -9.28
N LEU A 23 -2.59 5.79 -8.72
CA LEU A 23 -2.58 6.54 -7.45
C LEU A 23 -3.30 7.90 -7.58
N PHE A 24 -3.11 8.57 -8.71
CA PHE A 24 -3.76 9.84 -9.02
C PHE A 24 -5.27 9.67 -9.16
N GLU A 25 -5.72 8.65 -9.89
CA GLU A 25 -7.15 8.29 -10.00
C GLU A 25 -7.75 7.95 -8.63
N ALA A 26 -7.01 7.26 -7.78
CA ALA A 26 -7.43 6.90 -6.42
C ALA A 26 -7.48 8.09 -5.45
N LYS A 27 -6.96 9.27 -5.83
CA LYS A 27 -6.83 10.47 -4.97
C LYS A 27 -6.13 10.18 -3.65
N ILE A 28 -5.02 9.43 -3.68
CA ILE A 28 -4.26 9.07 -2.48
C ILE A 28 -2.93 9.83 -2.40
N ILE A 29 -2.53 10.10 -1.16
CA ILE A 29 -1.16 10.47 -0.83
C ILE A 29 -0.32 9.20 -0.75
N ALA A 30 0.81 9.19 -1.47
CA ALA A 30 1.77 8.10 -1.41
C ALA A 30 3.09 8.57 -0.77
N VAL A 31 3.56 7.82 0.23
CA VAL A 31 4.91 7.98 0.82
C VAL A 31 5.69 6.70 0.53
N SER A 32 6.61 6.75 -0.43
CA SER A 32 7.49 5.62 -0.77
C SER A 32 8.74 5.66 0.10
N VAL A 33 9.02 4.58 0.84
CA VAL A 33 10.20 4.51 1.72
C VAL A 33 11.43 4.05 0.93
N ASP A 34 12.43 4.92 0.78
CA ASP A 34 13.75 4.54 0.25
C ASP A 34 14.62 3.97 1.38
N TYR A 35 14.33 2.74 1.79
CA TYR A 35 15.01 2.07 2.90
C TYR A 35 16.36 1.51 2.48
N ARG A 36 17.29 1.38 3.44
CA ARG A 36 18.62 0.81 3.19
C ARG A 36 18.54 -0.65 2.75
N LEU A 37 19.28 -0.97 1.68
CA LEU A 37 19.29 -2.31 1.07
C LEU A 37 20.36 -3.22 1.67
N ALA A 38 20.05 -4.53 1.64
CA ALA A 38 21.01 -5.60 1.84
C ALA A 38 21.74 -5.92 0.52
N PRO A 39 22.99 -6.43 0.56
CA PRO A 39 23.72 -6.88 1.75
C PRO A 39 24.42 -5.78 2.57
N GLU A 40 24.57 -4.57 2.04
CA GLU A 40 25.34 -3.48 2.67
C GLU A 40 24.77 -3.09 4.04
N ASN A 41 23.44 -3.15 4.18
CA ASN A 41 22.72 -2.92 5.42
C ASN A 41 21.82 -4.13 5.70
N PRO A 42 22.31 -5.17 6.40
CA PRO A 42 21.54 -6.36 6.68
C PRO A 42 20.34 -6.08 7.60
N VAL A 43 19.44 -7.07 7.70
CA VAL A 43 18.31 -7.04 8.65
C VAL A 43 18.83 -6.71 10.06
N PRO A 44 18.22 -5.75 10.80
CA PRO A 44 16.89 -5.17 10.58
C PRO A 44 16.82 -3.80 9.87
N ALA A 45 17.88 -3.32 9.21
CA ALA A 45 17.97 -1.94 8.71
C ALA A 45 16.72 -1.44 7.94
N ALA A 46 16.26 -2.20 6.95
CA ALA A 46 15.06 -1.82 6.16
C ALA A 46 13.78 -1.67 7.01
N TYR A 47 13.62 -2.49 8.05
CA TYR A 47 12.48 -2.41 8.96
C TYR A 47 12.58 -1.19 9.88
N GLU A 48 13.79 -0.84 10.32
CA GLU A 48 14.02 0.33 11.16
C GLU A 48 13.79 1.63 10.39
N ASP A 49 14.21 1.68 9.13
CA ASP A 49 13.97 2.82 8.24
C ASP A 49 12.47 2.98 7.98
N SER A 50 11.78 1.89 7.64
CA SER A 50 10.32 1.89 7.44
C SER A 50 9.55 2.31 8.69
N TRP A 51 9.96 1.83 9.86
CA TRP A 51 9.36 2.24 11.13
C TRP A 51 9.63 3.72 11.44
N THR A 52 10.83 4.21 11.11
CA THR A 52 11.18 5.62 11.28
C THR A 52 10.33 6.51 10.39
N THR A 53 10.14 6.14 9.12
CA THR A 53 9.26 6.86 8.20
C THR A 53 7.80 6.83 8.66
N LEU A 54 7.30 5.69 9.15
CA LEU A 54 5.93 5.62 9.67
C LEU A 54 5.71 6.55 10.88
N LYS A 55 6.67 6.62 11.81
CA LYS A 55 6.62 7.59 12.92
C LYS A 55 6.68 9.03 12.44
N TRP A 56 7.49 9.30 11.41
CA TRP A 56 7.57 10.63 10.81
C TRP A 56 6.22 11.01 10.18
N VAL A 57 5.60 10.15 9.38
CA VAL A 57 4.25 10.37 8.85
C VAL A 57 3.26 10.63 9.98
N ALA A 58 3.23 9.75 10.99
CA ALA A 58 2.34 9.88 12.15
C ALA A 58 2.54 11.18 12.94
N SER A 59 3.73 11.79 12.92
CA SER A 59 3.98 13.06 13.62
C SER A 59 3.17 14.24 13.06
N HIS A 60 2.59 14.10 11.87
CA HIS A 60 1.75 15.10 11.20
C HIS A 60 0.26 14.99 11.57
N PHE A 61 -0.15 14.01 12.40
CA PHE A 61 -1.56 13.71 12.69
C PHE A 61 -2.39 14.89 13.22
N ASN A 62 -1.73 15.88 13.83
CA ASN A 62 -2.35 17.07 14.41
C ASN A 62 -2.20 18.33 13.52
N GLY A 63 -1.76 18.16 12.27
CA GLY A 63 -1.53 19.24 11.32
C GLY A 63 -0.32 20.13 11.63
N LYS A 64 0.63 19.66 12.44
CA LYS A 64 1.82 20.42 12.88
C LYS A 64 3.15 19.70 12.67
N GLY A 65 3.17 18.68 11.79
CA GLY A 65 4.42 18.01 11.43
C GLY A 65 5.28 18.86 10.51
N SER A 66 6.43 18.32 10.10
CA SER A 66 7.42 19.06 9.30
C SER A 66 6.98 19.36 7.86
N GLU A 67 6.05 18.58 7.30
CA GLU A 67 5.60 18.70 5.91
C GLU A 67 4.21 19.32 5.79
N ASP A 68 4.14 20.52 5.21
CA ASP A 68 2.89 21.25 5.01
C ASP A 68 1.88 20.52 4.13
N TRP A 69 2.34 19.70 3.19
CA TRP A 69 1.45 18.96 2.29
C TRP A 69 0.79 17.78 3.02
N LEU A 70 1.50 17.06 3.90
CA LEU A 70 0.90 16.05 4.77
C LEU A 70 -0.06 16.69 5.76
N ASN A 71 0.34 17.79 6.39
CA ASN A 71 -0.49 18.50 7.36
C ASN A 71 -1.83 18.96 6.78
N ARG A 72 -1.86 19.37 5.51
CA ARG A 72 -3.06 19.94 4.86
C ARG A 72 -3.94 18.92 4.17
N HIS A 73 -3.36 17.83 3.65
CA HIS A 73 -4.06 16.95 2.71
C HIS A 73 -4.23 15.50 3.20
N ALA A 74 -3.47 15.06 4.20
CA ALA A 74 -3.56 13.68 4.67
C ALA A 74 -4.74 13.46 5.63
N ASP A 75 -5.51 12.40 5.38
CA ASP A 75 -6.49 11.87 6.32
C ASP A 75 -5.87 10.75 7.16
N PHE A 76 -5.52 11.05 8.40
CA PHE A 76 -4.92 10.08 9.32
C PHE A 76 -5.91 9.06 9.90
N GLN A 77 -7.21 9.18 9.61
CA GLN A 77 -8.17 8.10 9.87
C GLN A 77 -8.09 7.00 8.81
N ARG A 78 -7.39 7.26 7.69
CA ARG A 78 -7.31 6.38 6.51
C ARG A 78 -5.85 6.17 6.12
N VAL A 79 -5.19 5.24 6.81
CA VAL A 79 -3.77 4.93 6.58
C VAL A 79 -3.63 3.49 6.13
N PHE A 80 -2.92 3.28 5.03
CA PHE A 80 -2.66 1.97 4.44
C PHE A 80 -1.17 1.74 4.34
N LEU A 81 -0.75 0.51 4.61
CA LEU A 81 0.60 0.05 4.35
C LEU A 81 0.54 -0.95 3.20
N SER A 82 1.36 -0.73 2.18
CA SER A 82 1.40 -1.59 1.00
C SER A 82 2.85 -1.83 0.59
N GLY A 83 3.08 -2.95 -0.08
CA GLY A 83 4.36 -3.32 -0.65
C GLY A 83 4.26 -4.62 -1.43
N ASP A 84 5.18 -4.82 -2.35
CA ASP A 84 5.35 -6.01 -3.17
C ASP A 84 6.58 -6.82 -2.70
N SER A 85 6.60 -8.12 -2.99
CA SER A 85 7.75 -9.00 -2.68
C SER A 85 8.33 -8.83 -1.26
N ALA A 86 9.60 -8.44 -1.12
CA ALA A 86 10.22 -8.13 0.18
C ALA A 86 9.56 -6.94 0.89
N GLY A 87 9.07 -5.95 0.15
CA GLY A 87 8.29 -4.82 0.66
C GLY A 87 6.98 -5.26 1.31
N ALA A 88 6.29 -6.27 0.77
CA ALA A 88 5.08 -6.83 1.38
C ALA A 88 5.37 -7.41 2.78
N ASN A 89 6.54 -8.06 2.95
CA ASN A 89 6.96 -8.56 4.24
C ASN A 89 7.20 -7.42 5.26
N ILE A 90 7.83 -6.33 4.82
CA ILE A 90 8.07 -5.14 5.65
C ILE A 90 6.74 -4.49 6.03
N ALA A 91 5.86 -4.22 5.05
CA ALA A 91 4.55 -3.61 5.26
C ALA A 91 3.71 -4.43 6.26
N ASN A 92 3.62 -5.75 6.05
CA ASN A 92 2.92 -6.66 6.94
C ASN A 92 3.49 -6.64 8.37
N ARG A 93 4.83 -6.56 8.51
CA ARG A 93 5.46 -6.52 9.83
C ARG A 93 5.21 -5.19 10.56
N MET A 94 5.10 -4.08 9.83
CA MET A 94 4.72 -2.79 10.41
C MET A 94 3.26 -2.80 10.85
N ALA A 95 2.38 -3.32 10.00
CA ALA A 95 0.94 -3.37 10.25
C ALA A 95 0.60 -4.25 11.46
N ILE A 96 1.06 -5.50 11.51
CA ILE A 96 0.68 -6.44 12.59
C ILE A 96 1.25 -6.01 13.94
N LYS A 97 2.46 -5.44 13.93
CA LYS A 97 3.16 -5.10 15.18
C LYS A 97 2.62 -3.81 15.80
N HIS A 98 2.08 -2.89 14.99
CA HIS A 98 1.80 -1.52 15.42
C HIS A 98 0.41 -1.00 15.03
N GLY A 99 -0.35 -1.75 14.24
CA GLY A 99 -1.67 -1.38 13.76
C GLY A 99 -2.81 -2.08 14.51
N HIS A 100 -4.01 -1.51 14.33
CA HIS A 100 -5.28 -2.18 14.56
C HIS A 100 -5.86 -2.44 13.16
N GLU A 101 -5.65 -3.64 12.64
CA GLU A 101 -5.93 -3.94 11.24
C GLU A 101 -7.36 -4.42 11.07
N GLU A 102 -8.15 -3.69 10.27
CA GLU A 102 -9.52 -4.09 9.95
C GLU A 102 -9.58 -4.93 8.67
N LYS A 103 -8.63 -4.75 7.74
CA LYS A 103 -8.57 -5.46 6.45
C LYS A 103 -7.13 -5.74 6.02
N LEU A 104 -6.90 -6.91 5.43
CA LEU A 104 -5.66 -7.32 4.77
C LEU A 104 -5.98 -7.95 3.41
N GLU A 105 -5.36 -7.41 2.35
CA GLU A 105 -5.39 -7.99 1.01
C GLU A 105 -4.04 -8.64 0.70
N VAL A 106 -4.06 -9.90 0.27
CA VAL A 106 -2.86 -10.66 -0.13
C VAL A 106 -2.97 -10.99 -1.61
N PHE A 107 -2.03 -10.48 -2.40
CA PHE A 107 -1.94 -10.79 -3.82
C PHE A 107 -0.85 -11.85 -4.05
N VAL A 108 -1.18 -12.87 -4.83
CA VAL A 108 -0.24 -13.91 -5.27
C VAL A 108 -0.40 -14.14 -6.77
N SER A 109 0.62 -14.73 -7.42
CA SER A 109 0.57 -15.06 -8.84
C SER A 109 0.85 -16.55 -9.07
N GLU A 110 0.15 -17.18 -10.02
CA GLU A 110 0.20 -18.64 -10.24
C GLU A 110 1.62 -19.18 -10.47
N LYS A 111 2.48 -18.43 -11.19
CA LYS A 111 3.83 -18.86 -11.55
C LYS A 111 4.90 -18.38 -10.57
N ASP A 112 4.51 -17.66 -9.51
CA ASP A 112 5.43 -17.12 -8.52
C ASP A 112 5.93 -18.23 -7.57
N LEU A 113 7.26 -18.31 -7.40
CA LEU A 113 7.92 -19.21 -6.45
C LEU A 113 7.45 -18.98 -5.00
N PHE A 114 6.93 -17.79 -4.67
CA PHE A 114 6.43 -17.43 -3.36
C PHE A 114 4.91 -17.59 -3.18
N ARG A 115 4.17 -17.96 -4.23
CA ARG A 115 2.70 -18.10 -4.21
C ARG A 115 2.19 -18.88 -3.00
N GLU A 116 2.75 -20.08 -2.80
CA GLU A 116 2.34 -20.98 -1.72
C GLU A 116 2.63 -20.40 -0.34
N ARG A 117 3.62 -19.50 -0.20
CA ARG A 117 3.89 -18.81 1.07
C ARG A 117 2.81 -17.78 1.39
N GLY A 118 2.28 -17.08 0.38
CA GLY A 118 1.15 -16.16 0.55
C GLY A 118 -0.11 -16.90 1.03
N TRP A 119 -0.44 -18.01 0.38
CA TRP A 119 -1.55 -18.88 0.80
C TRP A 119 -1.35 -19.47 2.20
N TYR A 120 -0.15 -19.99 2.49
CA TYR A 120 0.18 -20.51 3.81
C TYR A 120 0.04 -19.46 4.90
N TYR A 121 0.55 -18.25 4.66
CA TYR A 121 0.42 -17.13 5.58
C TYR A 121 -1.05 -16.78 5.84
N ALA A 122 -1.86 -16.65 4.78
CA ALA A 122 -3.29 -16.37 4.92
C ALA A 122 -4.04 -17.46 5.71
N ALA A 123 -3.72 -18.73 5.48
CA ALA A 123 -4.28 -19.83 6.25
C ALA A 123 -3.90 -19.74 7.74
N LYS A 124 -2.63 -19.47 8.05
CA LYS A 124 -2.16 -19.34 9.43
C LYS A 124 -2.75 -18.12 10.14
N LEU A 125 -2.98 -17.02 9.43
CA LEU A 125 -3.63 -15.85 10.00
C LEU A 125 -5.08 -16.15 10.37
N ARG A 126 -5.83 -16.86 9.51
CA ARG A 126 -7.20 -17.31 9.82
C ARG A 126 -7.24 -18.26 11.02
N GLU A 127 -6.32 -19.21 11.08
CA GLU A 127 -6.20 -20.15 12.21
C GLU A 127 -5.84 -19.45 13.53
N SER A 128 -5.13 -18.32 13.47
CA SER A 128 -4.71 -17.59 14.67
C SER A 128 -5.86 -16.91 15.42
N GLY A 129 -7.04 -16.83 14.82
CA GLY A 129 -8.18 -16.08 15.38
C GLY A 129 -8.10 -14.57 15.17
N TRP A 130 -7.21 -14.10 14.28
CA TRP A 130 -7.20 -12.71 13.83
C TRP A 130 -8.57 -12.37 13.21
N SER A 131 -9.16 -11.28 13.69
CA SER A 131 -10.56 -10.94 13.43
C SER A 131 -10.77 -9.95 12.29
N GLY A 132 -9.69 -9.53 11.60
CA GLY A 132 -9.78 -8.64 10.45
C GLY A 132 -10.27 -9.37 9.20
N ASP A 133 -10.69 -8.59 8.22
CA ASP A 133 -11.11 -9.08 6.92
C ASP A 133 -9.88 -9.49 6.10
N LEU A 134 -9.77 -10.78 5.73
CA LEU A 134 -8.67 -11.31 4.93
C LEU A 134 -9.12 -11.75 3.54
N GLU A 135 -8.67 -11.01 2.53
CA GLU A 135 -8.86 -11.36 1.13
C GLU A 135 -7.55 -11.84 0.49
N VAL A 136 -7.62 -12.91 -0.31
CA VAL A 136 -6.47 -13.41 -1.08
C VAL A 136 -6.87 -13.47 -2.54
N THR A 137 -6.14 -12.77 -3.40
CA THR A 137 -6.34 -12.78 -4.86
C THR A 137 -5.18 -13.49 -5.54
N ASP A 138 -5.50 -14.50 -6.35
CA ASP A 138 -4.52 -15.31 -7.09
C ASP A 138 -4.59 -15.01 -8.59
N PHE A 139 -3.52 -14.40 -9.12
CA PHE A 139 -3.42 -14.00 -10.52
C PHE A 139 -2.92 -15.16 -11.40
N ASN A 140 -3.88 -15.88 -11.97
CA ASN A 140 -3.62 -16.98 -12.92
C ASN A 140 -2.72 -16.53 -14.09
N GLY A 141 -1.73 -17.34 -14.44
CA GLY A 141 -0.83 -17.14 -15.57
C GLY A 141 0.22 -16.03 -15.41
N GLU A 142 0.25 -15.31 -14.28
CA GLU A 142 1.21 -14.24 -14.01
C GLU A 142 2.43 -14.74 -13.22
N ASP A 143 3.55 -14.03 -13.41
CA ASP A 143 4.82 -14.28 -12.73
C ASP A 143 4.97 -13.37 -11.49
N HIS A 144 6.06 -13.56 -10.74
CA HIS A 144 6.42 -12.71 -9.62
C HIS A 144 6.50 -11.24 -10.06
N ASP A 145 5.90 -10.34 -9.29
CA ASP A 145 5.92 -8.90 -9.53
C ASP A 145 5.44 -8.47 -10.94
N PHE A 146 4.55 -9.27 -11.58
CA PHE A 146 4.10 -8.99 -12.96
C PHE A 146 3.55 -7.58 -13.16
N HIS A 147 2.91 -7.02 -12.13
CA HIS A 147 2.34 -5.67 -12.10
C HIS A 147 3.37 -4.56 -12.34
N LEU A 148 4.65 -4.79 -12.02
CA LEU A 148 5.76 -3.89 -12.32
C LEU A 148 6.22 -3.98 -13.77
N ILE A 149 5.99 -5.12 -14.42
CA ILE A 149 6.39 -5.39 -15.81
C ILE A 149 5.24 -5.06 -16.79
N LYS A 150 4.00 -5.29 -16.37
CA LYS A 150 2.76 -5.15 -17.16
C LYS A 150 1.79 -4.19 -16.46
N PRO A 151 2.14 -2.91 -16.28
CA PRO A 151 1.39 -2.02 -15.41
C PRO A 151 0.01 -1.61 -15.93
N THR A 152 -0.18 -1.72 -17.24
CA THR A 152 -1.44 -1.36 -17.90
C THR A 152 -2.30 -2.58 -18.26
N CYS A 153 -1.90 -3.79 -17.87
CA CYS A 153 -2.73 -4.97 -18.14
C CYS A 153 -3.96 -4.98 -17.22
N GLU A 154 -5.04 -5.63 -17.67
CA GLU A 154 -6.32 -5.65 -16.96
C GLU A 154 -6.20 -6.12 -15.50
N LYS A 155 -5.31 -7.09 -15.22
CA LYS A 155 -5.07 -7.59 -13.85
C LYS A 155 -4.40 -6.57 -12.96
N THR A 156 -3.40 -5.85 -13.46
CA THR A 156 -2.74 -4.78 -12.70
C THR A 156 -3.71 -3.63 -12.46
N VAL A 157 -4.48 -3.23 -13.47
CA VAL A 157 -5.51 -2.20 -13.33
C VAL A 157 -6.57 -2.61 -12.31
N ALA A 158 -7.02 -3.86 -12.33
CA ALA A 158 -7.96 -4.39 -11.33
C ALA A 158 -7.37 -4.39 -9.91
N MET A 159 -6.10 -4.78 -9.77
CA MET A 159 -5.38 -4.73 -8.49
C MET A 159 -5.26 -3.29 -7.95
N LEU A 160 -4.92 -2.31 -8.80
CA LEU A 160 -4.85 -0.91 -8.39
C LEU A 160 -6.23 -0.34 -8.04
N LYS A 161 -7.29 -0.84 -8.66
CA LYS A 161 -8.66 -0.47 -8.31
C LYS A 161 -9.08 -1.01 -6.94
N SER A 162 -8.64 -2.19 -6.51
CA SER A 162 -8.92 -2.65 -5.13
C SER A 162 -8.32 -1.69 -4.11
N ILE A 163 -7.13 -1.16 -4.41
CA ILE A 163 -6.49 -0.11 -3.61
C ILE A 163 -7.27 1.21 -3.68
N SER A 164 -7.93 1.55 -4.81
CA SER A 164 -8.74 2.76 -4.92
C SER A 164 -10.12 2.66 -4.27
N PHE A 165 -10.69 1.45 -4.11
CA PHE A 165 -11.99 1.24 -3.45
C PHE A 165 -12.02 1.74 -2.00
N ILE A 166 -10.87 1.79 -1.36
CA ILE A 166 -10.64 2.42 -0.05
C ILE A 166 -11.22 3.85 0.02
N ASN A 167 -11.18 4.61 -1.06
CA ASN A 167 -11.72 5.97 -1.12
C ASN A 167 -13.14 6.05 -1.69
N LEU A 168 -13.62 5.02 -2.41
CA LEU A 168 -14.91 5.05 -3.12
C LEU A 168 -16.11 4.67 -2.26
N GLU A 169 -15.93 4.05 -1.08
CA GLU A 169 -17.05 3.74 -0.18
C GLU A 169 -17.73 4.99 0.44
N GLN A 170 -17.20 6.20 0.22
CA GLN A 170 -17.80 7.45 0.71
C GLN A 170 -18.55 8.28 -0.34
N GLU A 171 -18.59 7.89 -1.63
CA GLU A 171 -19.43 8.58 -2.61
C GLU A 171 -20.90 8.13 -2.62
N LYS A 172 -21.32 7.33 -1.63
CA LYS A 172 -22.74 7.14 -1.33
C LYS A 172 -23.07 7.92 -0.07
N ASP A 173 -23.87 8.96 -0.23
CA ASP A 173 -24.56 9.57 0.89
C ASP A 173 -25.51 8.55 1.55
N ASP A 174 -26.03 8.88 2.74
CA ASP A 174 -26.98 8.06 3.52
C ASP A 174 -28.28 7.71 2.75
N TYR A 175 -28.42 8.16 1.49
CA TYR A 175 -29.58 7.99 0.61
C TYR A 175 -29.27 7.28 -0.72
N GLY A 176 -28.02 6.90 -0.99
CA GLY A 176 -27.65 6.04 -2.12
C GLY A 176 -27.76 6.70 -3.50
N MET A 177 -27.54 8.00 -3.62
CA MET A 177 -27.51 8.70 -4.91
C MET A 177 -26.08 9.17 -5.24
N GLU A 178 -25.63 8.90 -6.47
CA GLU A 178 -24.33 9.37 -7.00
C GLU A 178 -24.31 10.92 -7.04
N ILE A 179 -23.24 11.52 -6.51
CA ILE A 179 -22.93 12.96 -6.63
C ILE A 179 -22.06 13.25 -7.84
#